data_AF-A0A969MZM3-F1
#
_entry.id   AF-A0A969MZM3-F1
#
_cell.length_a   1.000
_cell.length_b   1.000
_cell.length_c   1.000
_cell.angle_alpha   90.00
_cell.angle_beta   90.00
_cell.angle_gamma   90.00
#
_symmetry.space_group_name_H-M   'P 1'
#
loop_
_entity.id
_entity.type
_entity.pdbx_description
1 polymer ?
#
loop_
_entity_poly.entity_id
_entity_poly.type
_entity_poly.pdbx_seq_one_letter_code
_entity_poly.pdbx_strand_id
1 'polypeptide(L)'
;MKFPPWFKRFSRRLFPALIVIAVLTLPAVSMAQQVTNGAVLPFPVVPSASVAKPTLQDSTMTRRSQPDHLSADTPNILIIMMDDIGFGTADTFGGEIHSPTLSRIRDEGISYNTFHTTSICSPTRAALLTGRNHHRTHFGTIAERGVDWDGYLG
;
A
#
# COMPACT_ATOMS: atom_id res chain seq x y z
N MET A 1 -24.51 60.12 -12.93
CA MET A 1 -23.23 60.81 -13.23
C MET A 1 -22.75 60.34 -14.61
N LYS A 2 -22.82 61.17 -15.66
CA LYS A 2 -22.47 60.79 -17.04
C LYS A 2 -20.99 61.11 -17.30
N PHE A 3 -20.16 60.10 -17.53
CA PHE A 3 -18.73 60.27 -17.82
C PHE A 3 -18.50 61.00 -19.16
N PRO A 4 -17.49 61.89 -19.24
CA PRO A 4 -17.22 62.66 -20.44
C PRO A 4 -16.71 61.78 -21.61
N PRO A 5 -17.00 62.16 -22.87
CA PRO A 5 -16.78 61.30 -24.05
C PRO A 5 -15.31 60.93 -24.33
N TRP A 6 -14.34 61.69 -23.82
CA TRP A 6 -12.91 61.36 -23.94
C TRP A 6 -12.51 60.14 -23.09
N PHE A 7 -13.21 59.86 -21.98
CA PHE A 7 -12.92 58.75 -21.08
C PHE A 7 -13.17 57.38 -21.72
N LYS A 8 -14.23 57.28 -22.55
CA LYS A 8 -14.55 56.06 -23.32
C LYS A 8 -13.52 55.77 -24.44
N ARG A 9 -12.81 56.80 -24.92
CA ARG A 9 -11.78 56.65 -25.97
C ARG A 9 -10.43 56.24 -25.39
N PHE A 10 -10.15 56.63 -24.14
CA PHE A 10 -8.96 56.23 -23.39
C PHE A 10 -9.06 54.78 -22.89
N SER A 11 -10.21 54.37 -22.34
CA SER A 11 -10.40 52.99 -21.82
C SER A 11 -10.37 51.91 -22.90
N ARG A 12 -10.79 52.22 -24.14
CA ARG A 12 -10.82 51.26 -25.26
C ARG A 12 -9.45 50.87 -25.82
N ARG A 13 -8.40 51.66 -25.56
CA ARG A 13 -7.02 51.37 -26.03
C ARG A 13 -6.12 50.78 -24.94
N LEU A 14 -6.39 51.08 -23.67
CA LEU A 14 -5.62 50.55 -22.54
C LEU A 14 -6.05 49.13 -22.12
N PHE A 15 -7.33 48.79 -22.25
CA PHE A 15 -7.83 47.46 -21.88
C PHE A 15 -7.20 46.30 -22.66
N PRO A 16 -7.10 46.33 -24.01
CA PRO A 16 -6.48 45.23 -24.74
C PRO A 16 -4.96 45.14 -24.50
N ALA A 17 -4.28 46.26 -24.28
CA ALA A 17 -2.84 46.29 -24.01
C ALA A 17 -2.48 45.66 -22.65
N LEU A 18 -3.30 45.88 -21.62
CA LEU A 18 -3.13 45.26 -20.29
C LEU A 18 -3.38 43.74 -20.32
N ILE A 19 -4.30 43.26 -21.14
CA ILE A 19 -4.58 41.81 -21.30
C ILE A 19 -3.40 41.11 -22.00
N VAL A 20 -2.81 41.73 -23.03
CA VAL A 20 -1.66 41.14 -23.74
C VAL A 20 -0.42 41.05 -22.86
N ILE A 21 -0.16 42.05 -22.01
CA ILE A 21 0.96 42.02 -21.06
C ILE A 21 0.75 40.93 -19.98
N ALA A 22 -0.48 40.77 -19.48
CA ALA A 22 -0.78 39.75 -18.48
C ALA A 22 -0.63 38.30 -19.00
N VAL A 23 -0.84 38.07 -20.31
CA VAL A 23 -0.66 36.74 -20.93
C VAL A 23 0.81 36.43 -21.18
N LEU A 24 1.66 37.43 -21.42
CA LEU A 24 3.09 37.24 -21.71
C LEU A 24 3.96 37.03 -20.45
N THR A 25 3.46 37.30 -19.25
CA THR A 25 4.20 37.13 -17.99
C THR A 25 3.76 35.92 -17.17
N LEU A 26 2.92 35.04 -17.70
CA LEU A 26 2.60 33.78 -17.02
C LEU A 26 3.86 32.90 -17.02
N PRO A 27 4.49 32.63 -15.87
CA PRO A 27 5.55 31.64 -15.83
C PRO A 27 4.91 30.32 -16.20
N ALA A 28 5.48 29.62 -17.19
CA ALA A 28 5.14 28.24 -17.44
C ALA A 28 5.45 27.47 -16.16
N VAL A 29 4.42 27.20 -15.35
CA VAL A 29 4.52 26.31 -14.20
C VAL A 29 4.74 24.93 -14.79
N SER A 30 6.02 24.56 -14.93
CA SER A 30 6.42 23.19 -15.19
C SER A 30 5.91 22.36 -14.03
N MET A 31 4.81 21.62 -14.25
CA MET A 31 4.41 20.53 -13.36
C MET A 31 5.58 19.55 -13.32
N ALA A 32 6.34 19.57 -12.23
CA ALA A 32 7.39 18.60 -12.00
C ALA A 32 6.73 17.21 -11.98
N GLN A 33 6.99 16.40 -13.01
CA GLN A 33 6.47 15.05 -13.08
C GLN A 33 7.09 14.24 -11.95
N GLN A 34 6.28 13.86 -10.99
CA GLN A 34 6.73 13.14 -9.80
C GLN A 34 7.27 11.78 -10.25
N VAL A 35 8.54 11.51 -10.01
CA VAL A 35 9.19 10.26 -10.43
C VAL A 35 8.63 9.12 -9.56
N THR A 36 7.80 8.25 -10.12
CA THR A 36 7.14 7.12 -9.43
C THR A 36 7.88 5.79 -9.60
N ASN A 37 9.20 5.81 -9.80
CA ASN A 37 10.04 4.61 -9.96
C ASN A 37 10.55 4.04 -8.63
N GLY A 38 10.06 4.56 -7.51
CA GLY A 38 10.48 4.15 -6.18
C GLY A 38 11.79 4.77 -5.67
N ALA A 39 12.43 5.68 -6.43
CA ALA A 39 13.73 6.26 -6.06
C ALA A 39 13.67 7.32 -4.95
N VAL A 40 12.49 7.82 -4.58
CA VAL A 40 12.32 8.86 -3.56
C VAL A 40 11.31 8.40 -2.52
N LEU A 41 11.74 8.43 -1.25
CA LEU A 41 10.95 8.09 -0.08
C LEU A 41 10.64 9.35 0.76
N PRO A 42 9.49 9.41 1.47
CA PRO A 42 8.43 8.41 1.48
C PRO A 42 7.60 8.45 0.19
N PHE A 43 7.01 7.31 -0.17
CA PHE A 43 6.08 7.26 -1.29
C PHE A 43 4.89 8.21 -1.05
N PRO A 44 4.36 8.86 -2.10
CA PRO A 44 3.19 9.70 -1.96
C PRO A 44 2.01 8.87 -1.46
N VAL A 45 1.18 9.49 -0.62
CA VAL A 45 -0.02 8.85 -0.07
C VAL A 45 -0.98 8.54 -1.23
N VAL A 46 -1.30 7.27 -1.41
CA VAL A 46 -2.26 6.83 -2.42
C VAL A 46 -3.67 6.83 -1.80
N PRO A 47 -4.63 7.63 -2.30
CA PRO A 47 -5.99 7.62 -1.80
C PRO A 47 -6.62 6.22 -1.88
N SER A 48 -7.56 5.94 -0.97
CA SER A 48 -8.34 4.70 -0.99
C SER A 48 -9.08 4.56 -2.32
N ALA A 49 -9.05 3.35 -2.90
CA ALA A 49 -9.87 3.01 -4.07
C ALA A 49 -11.36 2.83 -3.68
N SER A 50 -11.61 2.54 -2.41
CA SER A 50 -12.95 2.37 -1.83
C SER A 50 -13.47 3.68 -1.23
N VAL A 51 -14.79 3.85 -1.22
CA VAL A 51 -15.49 4.98 -0.59
C VAL A 51 -16.32 4.45 0.57
N ALA A 52 -15.99 4.86 1.79
CA ALA A 52 -16.76 4.56 2.99
C ALA A 52 -17.82 5.64 3.24
N LYS A 53 -19.06 5.23 3.50
CA LYS A 53 -20.19 6.08 3.90
C LYS A 53 -20.80 5.54 5.20
N PRO A 54 -21.73 6.27 5.85
CA PRO A 54 -22.29 5.85 7.15
C PRO A 54 -22.94 4.46 7.15
N THR A 55 -23.47 4.01 6.00
CA THR A 55 -24.03 2.67 5.85
C THR A 55 -23.19 1.84 4.86
N LEU A 56 -23.25 0.51 5.01
CA LEU A 56 -22.58 -0.42 4.09
C LEU A 56 -23.21 -0.33 2.69
N GLN A 57 -24.53 -0.15 2.61
CA GLN A 57 -25.30 -0.06 1.38
C GLN A 57 -24.85 1.14 0.52
N ASP A 58 -24.50 2.25 1.17
CA ASP A 58 -24.05 3.45 0.47
C ASP A 58 -22.54 3.47 0.22
N SER A 59 -21.80 2.53 0.80
CA SER A 59 -20.35 2.38 0.65
C SER A 59 -19.98 1.57 -0.59
N THR A 60 -18.83 1.85 -1.18
CA THR A 60 -18.31 1.08 -2.33
C THR A 60 -16.94 0.52 -2.01
N MET A 61 -16.82 -0.81 -1.97
CA MET A 61 -15.55 -1.52 -1.82
C MET A 61 -14.97 -1.83 -3.20
N THR A 62 -13.87 -1.18 -3.55
CA THR A 62 -13.16 -1.42 -4.81
C THR A 62 -11.78 -1.96 -4.50
N ARG A 63 -11.51 -3.21 -4.89
CA ARG A 63 -10.16 -3.75 -4.85
C ARG A 63 -9.31 -2.96 -5.85
N ARG A 64 -8.21 -2.36 -5.36
CA ARG A 64 -7.24 -1.68 -6.22
C ARG A 64 -6.63 -2.69 -7.19
N SER A 65 -6.65 -2.38 -8.48
CA SER A 65 -5.85 -3.11 -9.46
C SER A 65 -4.38 -2.78 -9.21
N GLN A 66 -3.58 -3.80 -8.92
CA GLN A 66 -2.14 -3.65 -8.85
C GLN A 66 -1.61 -3.73 -10.28
N PRO A 67 -0.79 -2.77 -10.74
CA PRO A 67 -0.20 -2.87 -12.06
C PRO A 67 0.69 -4.12 -12.10
N ASP A 68 0.67 -4.83 -13.22
CA ASP A 68 1.67 -5.86 -13.44
C ASP A 68 3.00 -5.19 -13.71
N HIS A 69 3.97 -5.47 -12.84
CA HIS A 69 5.33 -4.96 -12.93
C HIS A 69 6.32 -6.06 -13.36
N LEU A 70 5.84 -7.27 -13.58
CA LEU A 70 6.65 -8.45 -13.86
C LEU A 70 6.51 -8.85 -15.34
N SER A 71 7.52 -9.54 -15.85
CA SER A 71 7.45 -10.12 -17.19
C SER A 71 6.55 -11.37 -17.20
N ALA A 72 5.99 -11.71 -18.36
CA ALA A 72 5.11 -12.88 -18.51
C ALA A 72 5.77 -14.22 -18.08
N ASP A 73 7.09 -14.33 -18.17
CA ASP A 73 7.85 -15.55 -17.82
C ASP A 73 8.26 -15.61 -16.34
N THR A 74 7.86 -14.64 -15.51
CA THR A 74 8.19 -14.64 -14.08
C THR A 74 7.38 -15.72 -13.34
N PRO A 75 8.03 -16.58 -12.52
CA PRO A 75 7.32 -17.62 -11.81
C PRO A 75 6.36 -17.04 -10.76
N ASN A 76 5.22 -17.70 -10.57
CA ASN A 76 4.29 -17.39 -9.50
C ASN A 76 4.80 -17.95 -8.18
N ILE A 77 4.79 -17.13 -7.13
CA ILE A 77 5.11 -17.55 -5.76
C ILE A 77 3.83 -17.56 -4.95
N LEU A 78 3.44 -18.73 -4.44
CA LEU A 78 2.29 -18.90 -3.55
C LEU A 78 2.78 -19.20 -2.14
N ILE A 79 2.43 -18.34 -1.18
CA ILE A 79 2.72 -18.53 0.24
C ILE A 79 1.41 -18.90 0.94
N ILE A 80 1.35 -20.10 1.51
CA ILE A 80 0.22 -20.56 2.32
C ILE A 80 0.70 -20.60 3.77
N MET A 81 0.04 -19.85 4.64
CA MET A 81 0.31 -19.83 6.08
C MET A 81 -0.97 -20.18 6.83
N MET A 82 -0.88 -21.18 7.69
CA MET A 82 -1.98 -21.63 8.54
C MET A 82 -1.88 -20.96 9.91
N ASP A 83 -3.02 -20.57 10.48
CA ASP A 83 -3.07 -19.94 11.80
C ASP A 83 -3.24 -21.00 12.89
N ASP A 84 -2.49 -20.87 13.98
CA ASP A 84 -2.58 -21.72 15.19
C ASP A 84 -2.50 -23.25 14.96
N ILE A 85 -1.85 -23.69 13.88
CA ILE A 85 -1.59 -25.12 13.64
C ILE A 85 -0.31 -25.56 14.33
N GLY A 86 -0.42 -26.58 15.19
CA GLY A 86 0.73 -27.23 15.82
C GLY A 86 1.50 -28.12 14.85
N PHE A 87 2.83 -28.19 15.03
CA PHE A 87 3.70 -29.02 14.18
C PHE A 87 3.29 -30.51 14.16
N GLY A 88 2.90 -31.06 15.31
CA GLY A 88 2.46 -32.45 15.46
C GLY A 88 0.97 -32.68 15.21
N THR A 89 0.26 -31.74 14.58
CA THR A 89 -1.19 -31.88 14.33
C THR A 89 -1.47 -32.76 13.12
N ALA A 90 -0.74 -32.57 12.02
CA ALA A 90 -0.92 -33.27 10.75
C ALA A 90 -0.17 -34.62 10.71
N ASP A 91 -0.78 -35.65 10.14
CA ASP A 91 -0.18 -36.98 9.93
C ASP A 91 1.11 -36.95 9.10
N THR A 92 1.28 -35.94 8.25
CA THR A 92 2.50 -35.67 7.48
C THR A 92 3.77 -35.57 8.35
N PHE A 93 3.62 -35.13 9.62
CA PHE A 93 4.69 -35.04 10.62
C PHE A 93 4.44 -35.91 11.86
N GLY A 94 3.57 -36.93 11.74
CA GLY A 94 3.28 -37.89 12.82
C GLY A 94 2.11 -37.51 13.73
N GLY A 95 1.30 -36.53 13.37
CA GLY A 95 0.06 -36.18 14.05
C GLY A 95 -1.12 -37.10 13.74
N GLU A 96 -2.25 -36.85 14.40
CA GLU A 96 -3.47 -37.66 14.26
C GLU A 96 -4.37 -37.22 13.10
N ILE A 97 -4.23 -35.97 12.62
CA ILE A 97 -5.12 -35.44 11.59
C ILE A 97 -4.67 -35.90 10.21
N HIS A 98 -5.52 -36.69 9.55
CA HIS A 98 -5.26 -37.14 8.18
C HIS A 98 -5.26 -35.97 7.19
N SER A 99 -4.12 -35.71 6.55
CA SER A 99 -3.90 -34.53 5.71
C SER A 99 -3.25 -34.90 4.36
N PRO A 100 -3.95 -35.64 3.48
CA PRO A 100 -3.37 -36.20 2.26
C PRO A 100 -2.83 -35.13 1.30
N THR A 101 -3.43 -33.94 1.28
CA THR A 101 -2.95 -32.81 0.47
C THR A 101 -1.58 -32.30 0.95
N LEU A 102 -1.35 -32.22 2.26
CA LEU A 102 -0.06 -31.78 2.80
C LEU A 102 1.03 -32.83 2.55
N SER A 103 0.70 -34.12 2.71
CA SER A 103 1.60 -35.23 2.39
C SER A 103 2.01 -35.22 0.91
N ARG A 104 1.07 -34.99 -0.01
CA ARG A 104 1.39 -34.85 -1.45
C ARG A 104 2.35 -33.69 -1.72
N ILE A 105 2.11 -32.52 -1.12
CA ILE A 105 2.98 -31.35 -1.29
C ILE A 105 4.39 -31.61 -0.72
N ARG A 106 4.50 -32.28 0.43
CA ARG A 106 5.79 -32.70 0.99
C ARG A 106 6.55 -33.59 0.02
N ASP A 107 5.90 -34.60 -0.53
CA ASP A 107 6.55 -35.62 -1.36
C ASP A 107 6.99 -35.06 -2.74
N GLU A 108 6.37 -33.97 -3.19
CA GLU A 108 6.76 -33.22 -4.40
C GLU A 108 7.87 -32.17 -4.14
N GLY A 109 8.32 -32.00 -2.89
CA GLY A 109 9.16 -30.86 -2.50
C GLY A 109 10.15 -31.12 -1.37
N ILE A 110 10.48 -30.04 -0.65
CA ILE A 110 11.38 -30.05 0.50
C ILE A 110 10.59 -29.73 1.75
N SER A 111 10.89 -30.41 2.86
CA SER A 111 10.29 -30.14 4.15
C SER A 111 11.33 -29.88 5.22
N TYR A 112 10.96 -29.02 6.18
CA TYR A 112 11.79 -28.61 7.29
C TYR A 112 11.19 -29.13 8.60
N ASN A 113 11.98 -29.84 9.39
CA ASN A 113 11.60 -30.32 10.73
C ASN A 113 12.11 -29.40 11.86
N THR A 114 12.93 -28.39 11.52
CA THR A 114 13.44 -27.37 12.45
C THR A 114 13.12 -25.98 11.87
N PHE A 115 11.82 -25.67 11.84
CA PHE A 115 11.28 -24.38 11.43
C PHE A 115 10.66 -23.70 12.64
N HIS A 116 11.01 -22.43 12.86
CA HIS A 116 10.57 -21.68 14.03
C HIS A 116 9.80 -20.44 13.61
N THR A 117 8.63 -20.26 14.20
CA THR A 117 7.88 -19.00 14.19
C THR A 117 8.11 -18.25 15.50
N THR A 118 7.54 -17.06 15.63
CA THR A 118 7.38 -16.47 16.96
C THR A 118 6.22 -17.15 17.69
N SER A 119 6.04 -16.86 18.98
CA SER A 119 4.94 -17.41 19.78
C SER A 119 3.59 -16.70 19.57
N ILE A 120 3.49 -15.70 18.69
CA ILE A 120 2.30 -14.86 18.49
C ILE A 120 2.04 -14.62 16.99
N CYS A 121 0.78 -14.49 16.58
CA CYS A 121 0.37 -14.29 15.19
C CYS A 121 1.01 -13.05 14.53
N SER A 122 0.87 -11.87 15.14
CA SER A 122 1.33 -10.60 14.55
C SER A 122 2.85 -10.52 14.40
N PRO A 123 3.67 -10.89 15.41
CA PRO A 123 5.12 -10.93 15.27
C PRO A 123 5.62 -11.95 14.24
N THR A 124 4.96 -13.12 14.12
CA THR A 124 5.27 -14.10 13.06
C THR A 124 5.00 -13.52 11.68
N ARG A 125 3.85 -12.89 11.49
CA ARG A 125 3.47 -12.25 10.22
C ARG A 125 4.40 -11.10 9.86
N ALA A 126 4.79 -10.28 10.83
CA ALA A 126 5.74 -9.19 10.61
C ALA A 126 7.11 -9.71 10.18
N ALA A 127 7.62 -10.77 10.83
CA ALA A 127 8.88 -11.38 10.45
C ALA A 127 8.83 -11.97 9.04
N LEU A 128 7.74 -12.66 8.68
CA LEU A 128 7.52 -13.21 7.34
C LEU A 128 7.50 -12.13 6.25
N LEU A 129 6.73 -11.05 6.47
CA LEU A 129 6.51 -10.00 5.47
C LEU A 129 7.73 -9.09 5.27
N THR A 130 8.57 -8.95 6.30
CA THR A 130 9.70 -8.00 6.26
C THR A 130 11.06 -8.68 6.17
N GLY A 131 11.15 -9.98 6.44
CA GLY A 131 12.41 -10.70 6.57
C GLY A 131 13.27 -10.22 7.75
N ARG A 132 12.67 -9.57 8.75
CA ARG A 132 13.37 -9.00 9.91
C ARG A 132 12.88 -9.62 11.21
N ASN A 133 13.71 -9.60 12.24
CA ASN A 133 13.26 -9.92 13.58
C ASN A 133 12.13 -8.95 13.99
N HIS A 134 11.05 -9.48 14.55
CA HIS A 134 9.82 -8.74 14.86
C HIS A 134 10.03 -7.55 15.82
N HIS A 135 11.01 -7.61 16.73
CA HIS A 135 11.38 -6.44 17.55
C HIS A 135 12.00 -5.30 16.73
N ARG A 136 12.65 -5.59 15.60
CA ARG A 136 13.19 -4.58 14.68
C ARG A 136 12.12 -3.89 13.85
N THR A 137 10.90 -4.44 13.84
CA THR A 137 9.74 -3.88 13.15
C THR A 137 8.66 -3.42 14.11
N HIS A 138 8.92 -3.45 15.43
CA HIS A 138 8.02 -3.03 16.50
C HIS A 138 6.78 -3.90 16.72
N PHE A 139 6.83 -5.16 16.27
CA PHE A 139 5.79 -6.16 16.48
C PHE A 139 6.17 -7.08 17.66
N GLY A 140 6.06 -6.59 18.89
CA GLY A 140 6.34 -7.36 20.11
C GLY A 140 5.11 -8.05 20.74
N THR A 141 3.92 -7.79 20.21
CA THR A 141 2.62 -8.23 20.74
C THR A 141 1.66 -8.48 19.57
N ILE A 142 0.40 -8.80 19.85
CA ILE A 142 -0.66 -8.79 18.84
C ILE A 142 -0.93 -7.35 18.40
N ALA A 143 -1.18 -7.13 17.10
CA ALA A 143 -1.34 -5.80 16.51
C ALA A 143 -2.46 -4.99 17.19
N GLU A 144 -3.52 -5.65 17.65
CA GLU A 144 -4.65 -5.06 18.34
C GLU A 144 -4.32 -4.56 19.76
N ARG A 145 -3.19 -5.01 20.32
CA ARG A 145 -2.74 -4.68 21.69
C ARG A 145 -1.39 -3.97 21.66
N GLY A 146 -1.18 -3.12 20.66
CA GLY A 146 -0.04 -2.20 20.64
C GLY A 146 0.02 -1.37 21.94
N VAL A 147 1.21 -1.22 22.50
CA VAL A 147 1.48 -0.42 23.70
C VAL A 147 2.61 0.56 23.41
N ASP A 148 2.67 1.66 24.16
CA ASP A 148 3.68 2.71 24.04
C ASP A 148 5.03 2.31 24.68
N TRP A 149 5.50 1.10 24.35
CA TRP A 149 6.83 0.61 24.69
C TRP A 149 7.59 0.32 23.41
N ASP A 150 8.87 0.72 23.38
CA ASP A 150 9.74 0.51 22.24
C ASP A 150 9.75 -0.97 21.83
N GLY A 151 9.36 -1.23 20.58
CA GLY A 151 9.30 -2.57 20.02
C GLY A 151 7.96 -3.30 20.16
N TYR A 152 6.93 -2.70 20.76
CA TYR A 152 5.64 -3.34 21.09
C TYR A 152 4.41 -2.55 20.57
N LEU A 153 4.57 -1.82 19.48
CA LEU A 153 3.54 -0.93 18.93
C LEU A 153 2.37 -1.66 18.26
N GLY A 154 2.49 -2.98 18.08
CA GLY A 154 1.47 -3.80 17.43
C GLY A 154 2.00 -4.36 16.14
#